data_AF-A0A7R6VMT3-F1
#
_entry.id   AF-A0A7R6VMT3-F1
#
_cell.length_a   1.000
_cell.length_b   1.000
_cell.length_c   1.000
_cell.angle_alpha   90.00
_cell.angle_beta   90.00
_cell.angle_gamma   90.00
#
_symmetry.space_group_name_H-M   'P 1'
#
loop_
_entity.id
_entity.type
_entity.pdbx_description
1 polymer ?
#
loop_
_entity_poly.entity_id
_entity_poly.type
_entity_poly.pdbx_seq_one_letter_code
_entity_poly.pdbx_strand_id
1 'polypeptide(L)' 'MDFSRYSNRQKTKMKVGGIVGEIVVDGLDKQTYELLKYGEIVGVGKLGSFGLGKIEVEDLR' A
#
# COMPACT_ATOMS: atom_id res chain seq x y z
N MET A 1 -7.35 -2.20 9.45
CA MET A 1 -6.60 -2.49 10.69
C MET A 1 -5.99 -1.18 11.18
N ASP A 2 -6.26 -0.79 12.42
CA ASP A 2 -5.81 0.49 12.98
C ASP A 2 -4.75 0.29 14.06
N PHE A 3 -3.60 0.92 13.87
CA PHE A 3 -2.46 0.91 14.78
C PHE A 3 -2.23 2.31 15.36
N SER A 4 -1.70 2.38 16.58
CA SER A 4 -1.30 3.64 17.20
C SER A 4 0.21 3.71 17.32
N ARG A 5 0.82 4.81 16.85
CA ARG A 5 2.25 5.07 16.95
C ARG A 5 2.52 6.43 17.59
N TYR A 6 3.48 6.54 18.50
CA TYR A 6 3.91 7.84 19.01
C TYR A 6 4.89 8.53 18.03
N SER A 7 4.61 9.78 17.69
CA SER A 7 5.48 10.62 16.86
C SER A 7 6.40 11.45 17.75
N ASN A 8 7.70 11.13 17.77
CA ASN A 8 8.67 11.92 18.50
C ASN A 8 8.81 13.36 17.97
N ARG A 9 8.59 13.56 16.67
CA ARG A 9 8.63 14.88 16.03
C ARG A 9 7.46 15.76 16.41
N GLN A 10 6.24 15.20 16.45
CA GLN A 10 5.01 15.95 16.76
C GLN A 10 4.60 15.81 18.23
N LYS A 11 5.35 15.03 19.02
CA LYS A 11 5.10 14.72 20.44
C LYS A 11 3.68 14.21 20.73
N THR A 12 3.08 13.48 19.79
CA THR A 12 1.68 13.00 19.89
C THR A 12 1.52 11.57 19.39
N LYS A 13 0.45 10.88 19.84
CA LYS A 13 0.04 9.57 19.31
C LYS A 13 -0.69 9.77 17.98
N MET A 14 -0.14 9.19 16.93
CA MET A 14 -0.75 9.11 15.60
C MET A 14 -1.57 7.83 15.49
N LYS A 15 -2.76 7.93 14.90
CA LYS A 15 -3.48 6.78 14.36
C LYS A 15 -2.95 6.51 12.96
N VAL A 16 -2.49 5.29 12.74
CA VAL A 16 -1.93 4.81 11.49
C VAL A 16 -2.66 3.52 11.16
N GLY A 17 -3.43 3.51 10.10
CA GLY A 17 -4.20 2.35 9.69
C GLY A 17 -4.18 2.18 8.19
N GLY A 18 -4.67 1.04 7.75
CA GLY A 18 -4.81 0.69 6.35
C GLY A 18 -5.77 -0.46 6.15
N ILE A 19 -6.01 -0.78 4.88
CA ILE A 19 -6.78 -1.93 4.45
C ILE A 19 -5.79 -3.02 4.03
N VAL A 20 -6.12 -4.27 4.38
CA VAL A 20 -5.40 -5.46 3.92
C VAL A 20 -6.45 -6.37 3.32
N GLY A 21 -6.15 -6.91 2.15
CA GLY A 21 -7.05 -7.78 1.40
C GLY A 21 -6.58 -7.89 -0.04
N GLU A 22 -7.39 -8.57 -0.84
CA GLU A 22 -7.14 -8.83 -2.25
C GLU A 22 -8.22 -8.15 -3.09
N ILE A 23 -7.84 -7.74 -4.30
CA ILE A 23 -8.77 -7.19 -5.29
C ILE A 23 -8.50 -7.88 -6.63
N VAL A 24 -9.57 -8.20 -7.35
CA VAL A 24 -9.49 -8.66 -8.75
C VAL A 24 -10.01 -7.53 -9.63
N VAL A 25 -9.26 -7.20 -10.68
CA VAL A 25 -9.58 -6.09 -11.58
C VAL A 25 -9.57 -6.60 -13.01
N ASP A 26 -10.74 -6.59 -13.65
CA ASP A 26 -10.89 -6.97 -15.04
C ASP A 26 -10.63 -5.80 -15.99
N GLY A 27 -10.11 -6.10 -17.18
CA GLY A 27 -9.94 -5.10 -18.25
C GLY A 27 -8.81 -4.09 -18.00
N LEU A 28 -7.81 -4.45 -17.20
CA LEU A 28 -6.67 -3.59 -16.92
C LEU A 28 -5.80 -3.42 -18.17
N ASP A 29 -5.52 -2.17 -18.56
CA ASP A 29 -4.60 -1.90 -19.65
C ASP A 29 -3.14 -2.14 -19.22
N LYS A 30 -2.26 -2.31 -20.21
CA LYS A 30 -0.85 -2.63 -19.99
C LYS A 30 -0.12 -1.57 -19.16
N GLN A 31 -0.39 -0.28 -19.37
CA GLN A 31 0.32 0.79 -18.64
C GLN A 31 -0.06 0.77 -17.17
N THR A 32 -1.34 0.57 -16.86
CA THR A 32 -1.81 0.46 -15.48
C THR A 32 -1.24 -0.79 -14.81
N TYR A 33 -1.21 -1.93 -15.50
CA TYR A 33 -0.56 -3.14 -14.99
C TYR A 33 0.92 -2.91 -14.65
N GLU A 34 1.69 -2.30 -15.55
CA GLU A 34 3.11 -1.99 -15.32
C GLU A 34 3.31 -1.03 -14.14
N LEU A 35 2.43 -0.04 -13.98
CA LEU A 35 2.47 0.86 -12.82
C LEU A 35 2.20 0.12 -11.50
N LEU A 36 1.24 -0.81 -11.49
CA LEU A 36 0.96 -1.63 -10.31
C LEU A 36 2.13 -2.56 -9.98
N LYS A 37 2.78 -3.19 -10.98
CA LYS A 37 4.02 -3.95 -10.77
C LYS A 37 5.14 -3.10 -10.19
N TYR A 38 5.27 -1.85 -10.64
CA TYR A 38 6.23 -0.92 -10.03
C TYR A 38 5.89 -0.65 -8.55
N GLY A 39 4.60 -0.59 -8.22
CA GLY A 39 4.08 -0.47 -6.85
C GLY A 39 4.53 -1.58 -5.89
N GLU A 40 4.87 -2.77 -6.38
CA GLU A 40 5.44 -3.85 -5.56
C GLU A 40 6.82 -3.49 -5.00
N ILE A 41 7.61 -2.70 -5.75
CA ILE A 41 8.96 -2.29 -5.37
C ILE A 41 8.91 -1.09 -4.43
N VAL A 42 8.10 -0.08 -4.77
CA VAL A 42 8.10 1.21 -4.03
C VAL A 42 7.06 1.28 -2.92
N GLY A 43 6.06 0.40 -2.95
CA GLY A 43 4.86 0.49 -2.12
C GLY A 43 3.88 1.56 -2.61
N VAL A 44 2.60 1.37 -2.29
CA VAL A 44 1.51 2.28 -2.69
C VAL A 44 0.92 3.02 -1.50
N GLY A 45 0.52 4.28 -1.73
CA GLY A 45 -0.11 5.13 -0.73
C GLY A 45 0.88 5.81 0.22
N LYS A 46 0.42 6.13 1.44
CA LYS A 46 1.18 6.93 2.42
C LYS A 46 1.89 6.02 3.42
N LEU A 47 2.97 6.54 4.00
CA LEU A 47 3.72 5.88 5.09
C LEU A 47 4.43 4.58 4.65
N GLY A 48 4.79 4.46 3.36
CA GLY A 48 5.56 3.32 2.82
C GLY A 48 6.88 3.07 3.55
N SER A 49 7.57 4.13 3.96
CA SER A 49 8.80 4.03 4.78
C SER A 49 8.60 3.44 6.18
N PHE A 50 7.35 3.30 6.64
CA PHE A 50 6.99 2.61 7.88
C PHE A 50 6.51 1.17 7.62
N GLY A 51 6.69 0.64 6.41
CA GLY A 51 6.34 -0.73 6.03
C GLY A 51 4.88 -0.94 5.62
N LEU A 52 4.12 0.14 5.40
CA LEU A 52 2.74 0.08 4.90
C LEU A 52 2.70 0.16 3.38
N GLY A 53 1.55 -0.20 2.79
CA GLY A 53 1.34 -0.04 1.35
C GLY A 53 2.03 -1.10 0.49
N LYS A 54 2.45 -2.21 1.08
CA LYS A 54 2.94 -3.35 0.29
C LYS A 54 1.79 -3.96 -0.48
N ILE A 55 2.03 -4.22 -1.76
CA ILE A 55 1.12 -4.93 -2.65
C ILE A 55 1.91 -5.97 -3.43
N GLU A 56 1.19 -6.97 -3.92
CA GLU A 56 1.64 -7.97 -4.87
C GLU A 56 0.61 -8.01 -5.99
N VAL A 57 1.08 -8.16 -7.22
CA VAL A 57 0.24 -8.08 -8.42
C VAL A 57 0.51 -9.32 -9.25
N GLU A 58 -0.53 -10.14 -9.36
CA GLU A 58 -0.52 -11.41 -10.05
C GLU A 58 -1.47 -11.36 -11.25
N ASP A 59 -1.08 -12.08 -12.31
CA ASP A 59 -1.90 -12.24 -13.51
C ASP A 59 -2.78 -13.48 -13.32
N LEU A 60 -4.08 -13.27 -13.19
CA LEU A 60 -5.09 -14.33 -13.05
C LEU A 60 -5.47 -14.81 -14.45
N ARG A 61 -4.72 -15.81 -14.93
CA ARG A 61 -4.96 -16.49 -16.21
C ARG A 61 -6.22 -17.35 -16.21
#